data_AF-A0A6A3MQG8-F1
#
_entry.id   AF-A0A6A3MQG8-F1
#
_cell.length_a   1.000
_cell.length_b   1.000
_cell.length_c   1.000
_cell.angle_alpha   90.00
_cell.angle_beta   90.00
_cell.angle_gamma   90.00
#
_symmetry.space_group_name_H-M   'P 1'
#
loop_
_entity.id
_entity.type
_entity.pdbx_description
1 polymer ?
#
loop_
_entity_poly.entity_id
_entity_poly.type
_entity_poly.pdbx_seq_one_letter_code
_entity_poly.pdbx_strand_id
1 'polypeptide(L)'
;MIAFVLVVECVPLQDPNAGWQDNYGLWIRSAVICGVIAATMLVELKHLIEGVKVSVRQAVFVLLCVMVGDSALLMTAAAYLVFPIPFTSLVTVPPLLAIVAVALRVSFGGDGFKKMLEHPAQLYGFVLFVFAQALTLIVYPIYQVLFSASVNTHFELSVMMLLPIVKMMTKNIVASSIYYMEDMLPESVIFTVDFFNAVYVATCCTGLE
;
A
#
# COMPACT_ATOMS: atom_id res chain seq x y z
N MET A 1 1.94 0.33 15.21
CA MET A 1 0.92 0.25 14.14
C MET A 1 -0.49 0.57 14.64
N ILE A 2 -1.03 -0.12 15.66
CA ILE A 2 -2.41 0.10 16.15
C ILE A 2 -2.69 1.54 16.59
N ALA A 3 -1.80 2.17 17.38
CA ALA A 3 -1.99 3.56 17.80
C ALA A 3 -2.05 4.54 16.62
N PHE A 4 -1.31 4.26 15.54
CA PHE A 4 -1.34 5.08 14.33
C PHE A 4 -2.67 4.91 13.58
N VAL A 5 -3.15 3.68 13.45
CA VAL A 5 -4.49 3.40 12.89
C VAL A 5 -5.55 4.16 13.68
N LEU A 6 -5.53 4.09 15.02
CA LEU A 6 -6.48 4.81 15.86
C LEU A 6 -6.43 6.34 15.67
N VAL A 7 -5.24 6.93 15.51
CA VAL A 7 -5.11 8.37 15.24
C VAL A 7 -5.69 8.75 13.88
N VAL A 8 -5.49 7.91 12.86
CA VAL A 8 -6.09 8.09 11.53
C VAL A 8 -7.61 7.95 11.59
N GLU A 9 -8.12 7.00 12.38
CA GLU A 9 -9.56 6.81 12.60
C GLU A 9 -10.22 7.98 13.34
N CYS A 10 -9.48 8.72 14.16
CA CYS A 10 -10.00 9.91 14.85
C CYS A 10 -10.27 11.11 13.93
N VAL A 11 -9.76 11.12 12.70
CA VAL A 11 -10.13 12.14 11.73
C VAL A 11 -11.60 11.90 11.34
N PRO A 12 -12.51 12.88 11.31
CA PRO A 12 -13.89 12.60 10.90
C PRO A 12 -13.98 12.41 9.39
N LEU A 13 -14.72 11.39 8.92
CA LEU A 13 -15.19 11.34 7.53
C LEU A 13 -16.40 12.29 7.37
N GLN A 14 -16.53 12.89 6.20
CA GLN A 14 -17.70 13.70 5.84
C GLN A 14 -18.64 12.86 4.96
N ASP A 15 -19.86 13.36 4.75
CA ASP A 15 -20.82 12.72 3.84
C ASP A 15 -20.23 12.62 2.42
N PRO A 16 -20.12 11.42 1.83
CA PRO A 16 -19.64 11.25 0.46
C PRO A 16 -20.48 12.03 -0.57
N ASN A 17 -21.76 12.27 -0.29
CA ASN A 17 -22.66 13.00 -1.19
C ASN A 17 -22.41 14.52 -1.19
N ALA A 18 -21.69 15.05 -0.19
CA ALA A 18 -21.27 16.45 -0.16
C ALA A 18 -20.22 16.77 -1.25
N GLY A 19 -19.65 15.73 -1.88
CA GLY A 19 -18.69 15.88 -2.95
C GLY A 19 -17.24 16.02 -2.45
N TRP A 20 -16.32 15.94 -3.39
CA TRP A 20 -14.89 15.75 -3.10
C TRP A 20 -14.23 16.95 -2.40
N GLN A 21 -14.78 18.16 -2.56
CA GLN A 21 -14.22 19.40 -1.99
C GLN A 21 -14.45 19.50 -0.47
N ASP A 22 -15.61 19.02 0.00
CA ASP A 22 -15.98 19.09 1.41
C ASP A 22 -15.44 17.92 2.24
N ASN A 23 -14.88 16.90 1.57
CA ASN A 23 -14.35 15.68 2.17
C ASN A 23 -12.87 15.81 2.59
N TYR A 24 -12.53 16.81 3.40
CA TYR A 24 -11.15 17.05 3.87
C TYR A 24 -10.58 15.89 4.70
N GLY A 25 -11.43 15.19 5.47
CA GLY A 25 -11.02 14.08 6.30
C GLY A 25 -10.52 12.89 5.48
N LEU A 26 -11.16 12.64 4.32
CA LEU A 26 -10.70 11.63 3.37
C LEU A 26 -9.28 11.95 2.88
N TRP A 27 -9.03 13.20 2.46
CA TRP A 27 -7.72 13.60 1.94
C TRP A 27 -6.61 13.52 2.98
N ILE A 28 -6.88 13.94 4.22
CA ILE A 28 -5.90 13.84 5.32
C ILE A 28 -5.57 12.37 5.58
N ARG A 29 -6.58 11.50 5.70
CA ARG A 29 -6.35 10.07 5.92
C ARG A 29 -5.57 9.44 4.78
N SER A 30 -5.97 9.69 3.53
CA SER A 30 -5.28 9.16 2.34
C SER A 30 -3.82 9.59 2.30
N ALA A 31 -3.53 10.88 2.52
CA ALA A 31 -2.14 11.37 2.55
C ALA A 31 -1.31 10.67 3.63
N VAL A 32 -1.88 10.51 4.83
CA VAL A 32 -1.19 9.88 5.97
C VAL A 32 -0.93 8.39 5.73
N ILE A 33 -1.90 7.66 5.18
CA ILE A 33 -1.76 6.24 4.80
C ILE A 33 -0.69 6.08 3.72
N CYS A 34 -0.74 6.89 2.66
CA CYS A 34 0.26 6.85 1.58
C CYS A 34 1.67 7.20 2.08
N GLY A 35 1.78 8.13 3.03
CA GLY A 35 3.04 8.44 3.71
C GLY A 35 3.62 7.24 4.46
N VAL A 36 2.79 6.48 5.18
CA VAL A 36 3.25 5.26 5.86
C VAL A 36 3.65 4.17 4.89
N ILE A 37 2.88 3.96 3.83
CA ILE A 37 3.23 2.99 2.77
C ILE A 37 4.60 3.33 2.17
N ALA A 38 4.83 4.59 1.82
CA ALA A 38 6.12 5.03 1.29
C ALA A 38 7.26 4.90 2.32
N ALA A 39 7.00 5.16 3.61
CA ALA A 39 7.99 4.97 4.66
C ALA A 39 8.39 3.50 4.80
N THR A 40 7.42 2.59 4.79
CA THR A 40 7.67 1.15 4.76
C THR A 40 8.49 0.77 3.52
N MET A 41 8.09 1.21 2.32
CA MET A 41 8.83 0.90 1.09
C MET A 41 10.30 1.35 1.17
N LEU A 42 10.58 2.49 1.78
CA LEU A 42 11.95 2.98 2.00
C LEU A 42 12.72 2.14 3.01
N VAL A 43 12.06 1.63 4.05
CA VAL A 43 12.66 0.70 5.02
C VAL A 43 13.00 -0.61 4.31
N GLU A 44 12.07 -1.19 3.57
CA GLU A 44 12.28 -2.44 2.83
C GLU A 44 13.38 -2.31 1.78
N LEU A 45 13.41 -1.18 1.06
CA LEU A 45 14.46 -0.88 0.09
C LEU A 45 15.86 -0.91 0.72
N LYS A 46 16.01 -0.35 1.92
CA LYS A 46 17.29 -0.35 2.67
C LYS A 46 17.71 -1.73 3.12
N HIS A 47 16.76 -2.57 3.50
CA HIS A 47 17.05 -3.90 4.03
C HIS A 47 17.27 -4.93 2.93
N LEU A 48 16.51 -4.84 1.83
CA LEU A 48 16.56 -5.84 0.75
C LEU A 48 17.66 -5.57 -0.27
N ILE A 49 18.07 -4.31 -0.48
CA ILE A 49 19.13 -3.96 -1.43
C ILE A 49 20.37 -3.47 -0.68
N GLU A 50 21.41 -4.30 -0.72
CA GLU A 50 22.69 -3.98 -0.11
C GLU A 50 23.35 -2.77 -0.79
N GLY A 51 24.02 -1.94 0.02
CA GLY A 51 24.70 -0.74 -0.48
C GLY A 51 23.78 0.47 -0.73
N VAL A 52 22.45 0.31 -0.65
CA VAL A 52 21.52 1.46 -0.71
C VAL A 52 21.47 2.17 0.64
N LYS A 53 22.02 3.38 0.69
CA LYS A 53 21.91 4.26 1.86
C LYS A 53 20.95 5.40 1.54
N VAL A 54 19.78 5.42 2.18
CA VAL A 54 18.84 6.55 2.06
C VAL A 54 19.07 7.52 3.23
N SER A 55 19.51 8.72 2.89
CA SER A 55 19.63 9.85 3.82
C SER A 55 18.25 10.28 4.32
N VAL A 56 18.16 10.85 5.53
CA VAL A 56 16.92 11.40 6.08
C VAL A 56 16.31 12.44 5.13
N ARG A 57 17.14 13.28 4.51
CA ARG A 57 16.66 14.28 3.53
C ARG A 57 16.02 13.62 2.30
N GLN A 58 16.63 12.53 1.82
CA GLN A 58 16.11 11.77 0.68
C GLN A 58 14.80 11.06 1.02
N ALA A 59 14.71 10.51 2.22
CA ALA A 59 13.49 9.89 2.72
C ALA A 59 12.36 10.91 2.86
N VAL A 60 12.60 12.04 3.53
CA VAL A 60 11.60 13.11 3.69
C VAL A 60 11.14 13.63 2.33
N PHE A 61 12.04 13.80 1.37
CA PHE A 61 11.68 14.20 0.01
C PHE A 61 10.72 13.20 -0.66
N VAL A 62 11.06 11.90 -0.63
CA VAL A 62 10.21 10.86 -1.22
C VAL A 62 8.84 10.82 -0.55
N LEU A 63 8.80 10.88 0.79
CA LEU A 63 7.54 10.91 1.55
C LEU A 63 6.66 12.09 1.15
N LEU A 64 7.22 13.30 1.09
CA LEU A 64 6.47 14.50 0.68
C LEU A 64 5.96 14.39 -0.76
N CYS A 65 6.80 13.91 -1.69
CA CYS A 65 6.38 13.69 -3.08
C CYS A 65 5.22 12.72 -3.18
N VAL A 66 5.24 11.63 -2.40
CA VAL A 66 4.16 10.66 -2.38
C VAL A 66 2.90 11.25 -1.77
N MET A 67 2.99 11.84 -0.57
CA MET A 67 1.83 12.38 0.14
C MET A 67 1.12 13.47 -0.67
N VAL A 68 1.89 14.38 -1.28
CA VAL A 68 1.33 15.49 -2.07
C VAL A 68 0.91 15.00 -3.45
N GLY A 69 1.74 14.21 -4.13
CA GLY A 69 1.50 13.75 -5.49
C GLY A 69 0.29 12.83 -5.60
N ASP A 70 0.17 11.86 -4.69
CA ASP A 70 -0.96 10.94 -4.68
C ASP A 70 -2.27 11.65 -4.32
N SER A 71 -2.24 12.52 -3.30
CA SER A 71 -3.43 13.32 -2.93
C SER A 71 -3.86 14.26 -4.06
N ALA A 72 -2.92 14.95 -4.70
CA ALA A 72 -3.23 15.84 -5.83
C ALA A 72 -3.82 15.06 -7.01
N LEU A 73 -3.27 13.88 -7.32
CA LEU A 73 -3.78 13.01 -8.37
C LEU A 73 -5.19 12.54 -8.05
N LEU A 74 -5.43 12.09 -6.82
CA LEU A 74 -6.74 11.64 -6.37
C LEU A 74 -7.79 12.75 -6.34
N MET A 75 -7.43 13.95 -5.86
CA MET A 75 -8.32 15.12 -5.90
C MET A 75 -8.62 15.53 -7.34
N THR A 76 -7.63 15.46 -8.24
CA THR A 76 -7.84 15.71 -9.68
C THR A 76 -8.75 14.65 -10.28
N ALA A 77 -8.54 13.38 -9.97
CA ALA A 77 -9.40 12.30 -10.42
C ALA A 77 -10.83 12.48 -9.90
N ALA A 78 -11.01 12.86 -8.64
CA ALA A 78 -12.32 13.14 -8.04
C ALA A 78 -13.01 14.38 -8.65
N ALA A 79 -12.25 15.33 -9.20
CA ALA A 79 -12.79 16.50 -9.89
C ALA A 79 -13.32 16.18 -11.30
N TYR A 80 -12.73 15.19 -11.98
CA TYR A 80 -13.11 14.81 -13.35
C TYR A 80 -13.95 13.52 -13.44
N LEU A 81 -13.89 12.67 -12.41
CA LEU A 81 -14.64 11.43 -12.29
C LEU A 81 -15.80 11.58 -11.30
N VAL A 82 -16.62 10.54 -11.18
CA VAL A 82 -17.66 10.45 -10.15
C VAL A 82 -17.01 10.32 -8.76
N PHE A 83 -17.52 11.07 -7.80
CA PHE A 83 -17.15 10.96 -6.39
C PHE A 83 -18.28 10.28 -5.58
N PRO A 84 -17.96 9.33 -4.67
CA PRO A 84 -16.65 8.75 -4.41
C PRO A 84 -16.12 7.91 -5.58
N ILE A 85 -14.79 7.88 -5.75
CA ILE A 85 -14.14 7.17 -6.86
C ILE A 85 -14.41 5.66 -6.73
N PRO A 86 -14.95 4.98 -7.75
CA PRO A 86 -15.14 3.54 -7.70
C PRO A 86 -13.79 2.83 -7.78
N PHE A 87 -13.60 1.78 -6.96
CA PHE A 87 -12.37 0.98 -6.92
C PHE A 87 -11.10 1.82 -6.70
N THR A 88 -11.13 2.83 -5.81
CA THR A 88 -10.01 3.74 -5.52
C THR A 88 -8.67 3.02 -5.39
N SER A 89 -8.60 1.91 -4.64
CA SER A 89 -7.36 1.14 -4.46
C SER A 89 -6.76 0.59 -5.76
N LEU A 90 -7.60 0.21 -6.74
CA LEU A 90 -7.13 -0.25 -8.04
C LEU A 90 -6.57 0.90 -8.89
N VAL A 91 -7.18 2.08 -8.75
CA VAL A 91 -6.79 3.29 -9.49
C VAL A 91 -5.53 3.92 -8.90
N THR A 92 -5.32 3.84 -7.59
CA THR A 92 -4.22 4.52 -6.87
C THR A 92 -2.92 3.75 -6.83
N VAL A 93 -2.96 2.42 -6.77
CA VAL A 93 -1.75 1.60 -6.61
C VAL A 93 -0.74 1.82 -7.76
N PRO A 94 -1.11 1.79 -9.05
CA PRO A 94 -0.13 2.00 -10.12
C PRO A 94 0.50 3.40 -10.12
N PRO A 95 -0.28 4.51 -9.99
CA PRO A 95 0.29 5.84 -9.84
C PRO A 95 1.19 6.00 -8.61
N LEU A 96 0.82 5.44 -7.47
CA LEU A 96 1.63 5.48 -6.25
C LEU A 96 3.03 4.89 -6.50
N LEU A 97 3.09 3.70 -7.12
CA LEU A 97 4.35 3.05 -7.47
C LEU A 97 5.18 3.90 -8.45
N ALA A 98 4.53 4.53 -9.43
CA ALA A 98 5.20 5.43 -10.37
C ALA A 98 5.78 6.67 -9.65
N ILE A 99 5.02 7.30 -8.75
CA ILE A 99 5.46 8.46 -7.98
C ILE A 99 6.66 8.07 -7.10
N VAL A 100 6.61 6.94 -6.40
CA VAL A 100 7.73 6.43 -5.59
C VAL A 100 8.97 6.19 -6.46
N ALA A 101 8.82 5.52 -7.60
CA ALA A 101 9.93 5.24 -8.50
C ALA A 101 10.60 6.52 -9.04
N VAL A 102 9.80 7.51 -9.46
CA VAL A 102 10.28 8.81 -9.92
C VAL A 102 10.95 9.58 -8.78
N ALA A 103 10.33 9.62 -7.60
CA ALA A 103 10.87 10.31 -6.43
C ALA A 103 12.21 9.70 -6.00
N LEU A 104 12.34 8.37 -6.00
CA LEU A 104 13.60 7.67 -5.73
C LEU A 104 14.66 7.99 -6.78
N ARG A 105 14.29 7.99 -8.07
CA ARG A 105 15.21 8.34 -9.16
C ARG A 105 15.75 9.76 -9.02
N VAL A 106 14.88 10.71 -8.67
CA VAL A 106 15.27 12.11 -8.44
C VAL A 106 16.12 12.24 -7.18
N SER A 107 15.76 11.54 -6.11
CA SER A 107 16.41 11.61 -4.79
C SER A 107 17.81 11.00 -4.75
N PHE A 108 18.02 9.86 -5.44
CA PHE A 108 19.33 9.19 -5.57
C PHE A 108 20.16 9.69 -6.74
N GLY A 109 19.56 10.43 -7.67
CA GLY A 109 20.20 10.91 -8.88
C GLY A 109 20.61 9.79 -9.83
N GLY A 110 21.42 10.18 -10.83
CA GLY A 110 21.99 9.33 -11.88
C GLY A 110 22.69 8.08 -11.33
N ASP A 111 23.68 8.33 -10.48
CA ASP A 111 24.67 7.34 -10.04
C ASP A 111 24.17 6.47 -8.87
N GLY A 112 23.41 7.04 -7.94
CA GLY A 112 22.85 6.28 -6.81
C GLY A 112 21.81 5.24 -7.27
N PHE A 113 20.98 5.61 -8.23
CA PHE A 113 20.01 4.68 -8.83
C PHE A 113 20.71 3.60 -9.67
N LYS A 114 21.83 3.93 -10.33
CA LYS A 114 22.63 2.96 -11.07
C LYS A 114 23.24 1.90 -10.13
N LYS A 115 23.74 2.31 -8.96
CA LYS A 115 24.20 1.37 -7.92
C LYS A 115 23.11 0.44 -7.39
N MET A 116 21.87 0.94 -7.31
CA MET A 116 20.72 0.10 -6.97
C MET A 116 20.46 -0.96 -8.07
N LEU A 117 20.61 -0.58 -9.34
CA LEU A 117 20.48 -1.48 -10.49
C LEU A 117 21.64 -2.50 -10.61
N GLU A 118 22.79 -2.25 -9.98
CA GLU A 118 23.92 -3.18 -9.94
C GLU A 118 23.64 -4.46 -9.15
N HIS A 119 22.55 -4.50 -8.37
CA HIS A 119 22.10 -5.66 -7.59
C HIS A 119 20.77 -6.22 -8.14
N PRO A 120 20.72 -6.77 -9.36
CA PRO A 120 19.47 -7.12 -10.04
C PRO A 120 18.64 -8.20 -9.33
N ALA A 121 19.29 -9.15 -8.65
CA ALA A 121 18.59 -10.18 -7.87
C ALA A 121 17.88 -9.61 -6.64
N GLN A 122 18.54 -8.71 -5.92
CA GLN A 122 17.98 -8.01 -4.75
C GLN A 122 16.85 -7.04 -5.18
N LEU A 123 17.06 -6.32 -6.28
CA LEU A 123 16.04 -5.45 -6.87
C LEU A 123 14.81 -6.26 -7.32
N TYR A 124 15.01 -7.43 -7.91
CA TYR A 124 13.91 -8.33 -8.27
C TYR A 124 13.13 -8.79 -7.03
N GLY A 125 13.82 -9.17 -5.96
CA GLY A 125 13.20 -9.51 -4.67
C GLY A 125 12.38 -8.34 -4.10
N PHE A 126 12.94 -7.13 -4.08
CA PHE A 126 12.24 -5.92 -3.65
C PHE A 126 11.01 -5.62 -4.50
N VAL A 127 11.11 -5.70 -5.83
CA VAL A 127 9.96 -5.48 -6.73
C VAL A 127 8.88 -6.54 -6.52
N LEU A 128 9.27 -7.80 -6.36
CA LEU A 128 8.32 -8.89 -6.09
C LEU A 128 7.61 -8.70 -4.74
N PHE A 129 8.34 -8.27 -3.71
CA PHE A 129 7.77 -7.92 -2.41
C PHE A 129 6.76 -6.77 -2.53
N VAL A 130 7.13 -5.66 -3.17
CA VAL A 130 6.25 -4.51 -3.41
C VAL A 130 5.01 -4.92 -4.20
N PHE A 131 5.17 -5.77 -5.22
CA PHE A 131 4.06 -6.27 -6.03
C PHE A 131 3.12 -7.17 -5.21
N ALA A 132 3.65 -8.01 -4.32
CA ALA A 132 2.84 -8.83 -3.42
C ALA A 132 2.01 -7.98 -2.44
N GLN A 133 2.58 -6.89 -1.91
CA GLN A 133 1.86 -5.91 -1.09
C GLN A 133 0.82 -5.12 -1.89
N ALA A 134 1.15 -4.74 -3.14
CA ALA A 134 0.23 -4.04 -4.03
C ALA A 134 -0.97 -4.92 -4.41
N LEU A 135 -0.73 -6.19 -4.75
CA LEU A 135 -1.78 -7.16 -5.08
C LEU A 135 -2.74 -7.36 -3.91
N THR A 136 -2.22 -7.39 -2.69
CA THR A 136 -2.99 -7.49 -1.46
C THR A 136 -4.01 -6.35 -1.32
N LEU A 137 -3.60 -5.10 -1.58
CA LEU A 137 -4.48 -3.93 -1.53
C LEU A 137 -5.61 -3.98 -2.57
N ILE A 138 -5.41 -4.70 -3.67
CA ILE A 138 -6.40 -4.88 -4.74
C ILE A 138 -7.32 -6.07 -4.46
N VAL A 139 -6.77 -7.19 -4.00
CA VAL A 139 -7.55 -8.41 -3.73
C VAL A 139 -8.53 -8.18 -2.58
N TYR A 140 -8.17 -7.37 -1.59
CA TYR A 140 -9.00 -7.12 -0.42
C TYR A 140 -10.39 -6.51 -0.73
N PRO A 141 -10.51 -5.38 -1.47
CA PRO A 141 -11.81 -4.84 -1.85
C PRO A 141 -12.59 -5.76 -2.79
N ILE A 142 -11.92 -6.50 -3.69
CA ILE A 142 -12.57 -7.51 -4.54
C ILE A 142 -13.18 -8.61 -3.68
N TYR A 143 -12.42 -9.09 -2.69
CA TYR A 143 -12.88 -10.06 -1.71
C TYR A 143 -14.08 -9.54 -0.93
N GLN A 144 -14.05 -8.29 -0.47
CA GLN A 144 -15.15 -7.68 0.27
C GLN A 144 -16.44 -7.65 -0.57
N VAL A 145 -16.38 -7.21 -1.82
CA VAL A 145 -17.55 -7.21 -2.73
C VAL A 145 -18.04 -8.63 -2.98
N LEU A 146 -17.13 -9.58 -3.23
CA LEU A 146 -17.47 -10.98 -3.46
C LEU A 146 -18.11 -11.62 -2.22
N PHE A 147 -17.56 -11.33 -1.04
CA PHE A 147 -18.07 -11.82 0.23
C PHE A 147 -19.47 -11.26 0.49
N SER A 148 -19.65 -9.95 0.40
CA SER A 148 -20.96 -9.28 0.56
C SER A 148 -22.02 -9.82 -0.41
N ALA A 149 -21.64 -10.14 -1.66
CA ALA A 149 -22.53 -10.76 -2.63
C ALA A 149 -22.82 -12.24 -2.35
N SER A 150 -21.94 -12.92 -1.62
CA SER A 150 -22.05 -14.35 -1.30
C SER A 150 -22.71 -14.65 0.05
N VAL A 151 -22.91 -13.65 0.91
CA VAL A 151 -23.60 -13.82 2.20
C VAL A 151 -25.01 -14.36 1.95
N ASN A 152 -25.39 -15.45 2.65
CA ASN A 152 -26.63 -16.20 2.47
C ASN A 152 -26.70 -17.07 1.20
N THR A 153 -25.58 -17.38 0.56
CA THR A 153 -25.51 -18.33 -0.57
C THR A 153 -24.68 -19.55 -0.24
N HIS A 154 -24.83 -20.64 -1.01
CA HIS A 154 -24.02 -21.86 -0.85
C HIS A 154 -22.51 -21.64 -1.07
N PHE A 155 -22.10 -20.48 -1.62
CA PHE A 155 -20.69 -20.16 -1.90
C PHE A 155 -19.98 -19.44 -0.76
N GLU A 156 -20.66 -19.10 0.33
CA GLU A 156 -20.09 -18.36 1.48
C GLU A 156 -18.83 -19.05 2.05
N LEU A 157 -18.87 -20.38 2.19
CA LEU A 157 -17.75 -21.17 2.71
C LEU A 157 -16.57 -21.21 1.73
N SER A 158 -16.84 -21.22 0.42
CA SER A 158 -15.81 -21.16 -0.62
C SER A 158 -15.11 -19.80 -0.65
N VAL A 159 -15.86 -18.71 -0.47
CA VAL A 159 -15.29 -17.37 -0.38
C VAL A 159 -14.46 -17.25 0.90
N MET A 160 -14.93 -17.73 2.06
CA MET A 160 -14.12 -17.73 3.29
C MET A 160 -12.77 -18.43 3.16
N MET A 161 -12.69 -19.54 2.40
CA MET A 161 -11.43 -20.25 2.17
C MET A 161 -10.48 -19.53 1.19
N LEU A 162 -10.97 -18.60 0.37
CA LEU A 162 -10.14 -17.84 -0.55
C LEU A 162 -9.14 -16.95 0.20
N LEU A 163 -9.54 -16.36 1.33
CA LEU A 163 -8.71 -15.47 2.12
C LEU A 163 -7.42 -16.15 2.67
N PRO A 164 -7.50 -17.32 3.35
CA PRO A 164 -6.30 -18.05 3.77
C PRO A 164 -5.43 -18.52 2.59
N ILE A 165 -6.02 -18.87 1.44
CA ILE A 165 -5.25 -19.24 0.23
C ILE A 165 -4.45 -18.05 -0.30
N VAL A 166 -5.07 -16.88 -0.44
CA VAL A 166 -4.39 -15.64 -0.86
C VAL A 166 -3.29 -15.26 0.12
N LYS A 167 -3.58 -15.34 1.44
CA LYS A 167 -2.57 -15.11 2.49
C LYS A 167 -1.39 -16.07 2.35
N MET A 168 -1.65 -17.35 2.07
CA MET A 168 -0.61 -18.36 1.91
C MET A 168 0.22 -18.15 0.65
N MET A 169 -0.42 -17.81 -0.48
CA MET A 169 0.30 -17.47 -1.71
C MET A 169 1.17 -16.23 -1.52
N THR A 170 0.65 -15.19 -0.88
CA THR A 170 1.41 -13.96 -0.59
C THR A 170 2.62 -14.27 0.28
N LYS A 171 2.45 -15.05 1.36
CA LYS A 171 3.56 -15.51 2.19
C LYS A 171 4.59 -16.31 1.39
N ASN A 172 4.15 -17.17 0.49
CA ASN A 172 5.06 -17.99 -0.31
C ASN A 172 5.84 -17.16 -1.33
N ILE A 173 5.19 -16.18 -1.97
CA ILE A 173 5.85 -15.22 -2.88
C ILE A 173 6.86 -14.37 -2.12
N VAL A 174 6.48 -13.84 -0.94
CA VAL A 174 7.39 -13.09 -0.08
C VAL A 174 8.57 -13.95 0.38
N ALA A 175 8.33 -15.17 0.84
CA ALA A 175 9.38 -16.12 1.22
C ALA A 175 10.33 -16.42 0.05
N SER A 176 9.80 -16.60 -1.16
CA SER A 176 10.61 -16.79 -2.37
C SER A 176 11.39 -15.54 -2.76
N SER A 177 10.86 -14.34 -2.49
CA SER A 177 11.53 -13.05 -2.79
C SER A 177 12.71 -12.76 -1.84
N ILE A 178 12.67 -13.35 -0.65
CA ILE A 178 13.64 -13.18 0.43
C ILE A 178 14.55 -14.42 0.56
N TYR A 179 14.52 -15.36 -0.39
CA TYR A 179 15.30 -16.61 -0.36
C TYR A 179 16.81 -16.43 -0.14
N TYR A 180 17.36 -15.23 -0.43
CA TYR A 180 18.76 -14.88 -0.22
C TYR A 180 19.08 -14.26 1.16
N MET A 181 18.08 -14.02 2.02
CA MET A 181 18.18 -13.35 3.32
C MET A 181 17.40 -14.15 4.39
N GLU A 182 17.98 -15.26 4.88
CA GLU A 182 17.35 -16.17 5.85
C GLU A 182 16.83 -15.47 7.13
N ASP A 183 17.44 -14.35 7.55
CA ASP A 183 17.12 -13.65 8.79
C ASP A 183 15.92 -12.69 8.72
N MET A 184 15.45 -12.33 7.51
CA MET A 184 14.36 -11.34 7.28
C MET A 184 12.96 -11.97 7.10
N LEU A 185 12.90 -13.30 7.04
CA LEU A 185 11.67 -14.09 6.89
C LEU A 185 10.63 -13.87 8.01
N PRO A 186 11.01 -13.77 9.31
CA PRO A 186 10.04 -13.58 10.38
C PRO A 186 9.41 -12.19 10.36
N GLU A 187 10.21 -11.15 10.14
CA GLU A 187 9.78 -9.75 10.23
C GLU A 187 8.87 -9.36 9.07
N SER A 188 9.21 -9.77 7.83
CA SER A 188 8.39 -9.53 6.64
C SER A 188 7.02 -10.23 6.72
N VAL A 189 6.96 -11.44 7.28
CA VAL A 189 5.70 -12.17 7.50
C VAL A 189 4.86 -11.49 8.57
N ILE A 190 5.46 -11.03 9.68
CA ILE A 190 4.76 -10.28 10.72
C ILE A 190 4.24 -8.96 10.15
N PHE A 191 5.09 -8.18 9.46
CA PHE A 191 4.71 -6.92 8.83
C PHE A 191 3.57 -7.09 7.84
N THR A 192 3.63 -8.13 7.00
CA THR A 192 2.56 -8.43 6.04
C THR A 192 1.27 -8.76 6.77
N VAL A 193 1.29 -9.63 7.78
CA VAL A 193 0.11 -9.98 8.59
C VAL A 193 -0.48 -8.76 9.30
N ASP A 194 0.37 -7.93 9.89
CA ASP A 194 0.00 -6.71 10.59
C ASP A 194 -0.58 -5.68 9.61
N PHE A 195 0.04 -5.48 8.45
CA PHE A 195 -0.47 -4.62 7.38
C PHE A 195 -1.82 -5.10 6.86
N PHE A 196 -1.96 -6.40 6.57
CA PHE A 196 -3.23 -7.02 6.20
C PHE A 196 -4.29 -6.79 7.26
N ASN A 197 -3.95 -6.93 8.54
CA ASN A 197 -4.88 -6.74 9.64
C ASN A 197 -5.27 -5.26 9.81
N ALA A 198 -4.33 -4.32 9.65
CA ALA A 198 -4.61 -2.89 9.70
C ALA A 198 -5.49 -2.43 8.53
N VAL A 199 -5.20 -2.90 7.31
CA VAL A 199 -6.02 -2.61 6.12
C VAL A 199 -7.40 -3.24 6.25
N TYR A 200 -7.50 -4.47 6.78
CA TYR A 200 -8.78 -5.11 7.09
C TYR A 200 -9.63 -4.24 8.01
N VAL A 201 -9.06 -3.83 9.15
CA VAL A 201 -9.74 -2.98 10.14
C VAL A 201 -10.14 -1.64 9.53
N ALA A 202 -9.23 -0.95 8.84
CA ALA A 202 -9.50 0.34 8.22
C ALA A 202 -10.65 0.24 7.19
N THR A 203 -10.63 -0.80 6.34
CA THR A 203 -11.62 -0.95 5.27
C THR A 203 -12.97 -1.43 5.80
N CYS A 204 -13.00 -2.34 6.78
CA CYS A 204 -14.24 -2.82 7.42
C CYS A 204 -14.92 -1.74 8.26
N CYS A 205 -14.17 -0.83 8.88
CA CYS A 205 -14.73 0.30 9.62
C CYS A 205 -15.24 1.42 8.69
N THR A 206 -14.73 1.54 7.46
CA THR A 206 -15.27 2.48 6.44
C THR A 206 -16.45 1.96 5.62
N GLY A 207 -16.83 0.68 5.74
CA GLY A 207 -17.89 0.05 4.93
C GLY A 207 -19.22 -0.20 5.66
N LEU A 208 -19.41 0.41 6.83
CA LEU A 208 -20.57 0.22 7.70
C LEU A 208 -21.28 1.58 7.95
N GLU A 209 -21.53 2.32 6.87
CA GLU A 209 -22.55 3.37 6.78
C GLU A 209 -23.31 3.25 5.46
#